data_AF-A0A3B0YWB4-F1
#
_entry.id   AF-A0A3B0YWB4-F1
#
_cell.length_a   1.000
_cell.length_b   1.000
_cell.length_c   1.000
_cell.angle_alpha   90.00
_cell.angle_beta   90.00
_cell.angle_gamma   90.00
#
_symmetry.space_group_name_H-M   'P 1'
#
loop_
_entity.id
_entity.type
_entity.pdbx_description
1 polymer ?
#
loop_
_entity_poly.entity_id
_entity_poly.type
_entity_poly.pdbx_seq_one_letter_code
_entity_poly.pdbx_strand_id
1 'polypeptide(L)'
;MVVGGVLGTIFLLFSFAWALLPGGFGIKNFKKKRGGILYLIGLLFWLLLLLIHPLIVYLLWSGLLNHKDIVFSWLFLPLLMQIIFFTVFGRNVGT
;
A
#
# COMPACT_ATOMS: atom_id res chain seq x y z
N MET A 1 -1.59 11.18 21.45
CA MET A 1 -0.44 10.40 20.93
C MET A 1 -0.81 8.94 20.71
N VAL A 2 -1.22 8.19 21.74
CA VAL A 2 -1.57 6.76 21.61
C VAL A 2 -2.76 6.50 20.68
N VAL A 3 -3.86 7.25 20.81
CA VAL A 3 -5.07 7.05 19.99
C VAL A 3 -4.81 7.23 18.49
N GLY A 4 -4.04 8.25 18.11
CA GLY A 4 -3.69 8.49 16.70
C GLY A 4 -2.79 7.40 16.11
N GLY A 5 -1.84 6.88 16.89
CA GLY A 5 -1.01 5.74 16.50
C GLY A 5 -1.82 4.46 16.28
N VAL A 6 -2.80 4.20 17.15
CA VAL A 6 -3.72 3.05 17.01
C VAL A 6 -4.57 3.17 15.74
N LEU A 7 -5.21 4.32 15.50
CA LEU A 7 -6.02 4.54 14.31
C LEU A 7 -5.19 4.43 13.02
N GLY A 8 -4.00 5.02 13.00
CA GLY A 8 -3.07 4.89 11.87
C GLY A 8 -2.67 3.44 11.61
N THR A 9 -2.40 2.67 12.67
CA THR A 9 -2.06 1.24 12.55
C THR A 9 -3.23 0.42 11.99
N ILE A 10 -4.46 0.64 12.47
CA ILE A 10 -5.65 -0.05 11.95
C ILE A 10 -5.86 0.25 10.47
N PHE A 11 -5.75 1.53 10.07
CA PHE A 11 -5.85 1.94 8.68
C PHE A 11 -4.78 1.28 7.81
N LEU A 12 -3.52 1.27 8.27
CA LEU A 12 -2.41 0.63 7.55
C LEU A 12 -2.59 -0.88 7.44
N LEU A 13 -3.09 -1.57 8.49
CA LEU A 13 -3.36 -3.00 8.44
C LEU A 13 -4.46 -3.34 7.43
N PHE A 14 -5.56 -2.57 7.43
CA PHE A 14 -6.64 -2.76 6.47
C PHE A 14 -6.17 -2.50 5.03
N SER A 15 -5.44 -1.40 4.83
CA SER A 15 -4.80 -1.05 3.55
C SER A 15 -3.84 -2.15 3.09
N PHE A 16 -3.03 -2.70 3.99
CA PHE A 16 -2.09 -3.79 3.70
C PHE A 16 -2.82 -5.06 3.27
N ALA A 17 -3.87 -5.46 3.98
CA ALA A 17 -4.69 -6.62 3.62
C ALA A 17 -5.27 -6.46 2.20
N TRP A 18 -5.72 -5.25 1.86
CA TRP A 18 -6.23 -4.93 0.53
C TRP A 18 -5.13 -4.95 -0.55
N ALA A 19 -3.95 -4.40 -0.25
CA ALA A 19 -2.79 -4.47 -1.15
C ALA A 19 -2.34 -5.91 -1.39
N LEU A 20 -2.36 -6.75 -0.35
CA LEU A 20 -1.92 -8.14 -0.41
C LEU A 20 -2.89 -9.01 -1.22
N LEU A 21 -4.18 -9.00 -0.87
CA LEU A 21 -5.18 -9.90 -1.43
C LEU A 21 -5.62 -9.43 -2.84
N PRO A 22 -6.46 -8.37 -2.99
CA PRO A 22 -6.77 -7.78 -4.29
C PRO A 22 -5.54 -7.53 -5.15
N GLY A 23 -4.47 -6.93 -4.61
CA GLY A 23 -3.29 -6.63 -5.40
C GLY A 23 -2.54 -7.86 -5.91
N GLY A 24 -2.41 -8.90 -5.07
CA GLY A 24 -1.81 -10.17 -5.48
C GLY A 24 -2.59 -10.85 -6.61
N PHE A 25 -3.92 -10.88 -6.53
CA PHE A 25 -4.78 -11.39 -7.61
C PHE A 25 -4.64 -10.54 -8.88
N GLY A 26 -4.66 -9.21 -8.76
CA GLY A 26 -4.52 -8.29 -9.88
C GLY A 26 -3.20 -8.50 -10.65
N ILE A 27 -2.07 -8.62 -9.95
CA ILE A 27 -0.75 -8.86 -10.56
C ILE A 27 -0.66 -10.25 -11.20
N LYS A 28 -1.17 -11.29 -10.53
CA LYS A 28 -1.19 -12.66 -11.06
C LYS A 28 -1.96 -12.75 -12.37
N ASN A 29 -3.12 -12.09 -12.44
CA ASN A 29 -3.96 -12.07 -13.64
C ASN A 29 -3.41 -11.14 -14.72
N PHE A 30 -2.76 -10.03 -14.34
CA PHE A 30 -2.06 -9.16 -15.29
C PHE A 30 -0.92 -9.89 -16.01
N LYS A 31 -0.15 -10.75 -15.31
CA LYS A 31 0.87 -11.61 -15.92
C LYS A 31 0.32 -12.49 -17.05
N LYS A 32 -0.91 -12.98 -16.91
CA LYS A 32 -1.55 -13.83 -17.93
C LYS A 32 -1.95 -13.03 -19.18
N LYS A 33 -2.27 -11.74 -19.03
CA LYS A 33 -2.82 -10.88 -20.10
C LYS A 33 -1.77 -10.02 -20.81
N ARG A 34 -0.65 -9.70 -20.15
CA ARG A 34 0.36 -8.75 -20.65
C ARG A 34 1.77 -9.35 -20.58
N GLY A 35 2.63 -8.94 -21.52
CA GLY A 35 4.03 -9.39 -21.61
C GLY A 35 4.90 -9.06 -20.39
N GLY A 36 6.09 -9.66 -20.34
CA GLY A 36 6.92 -9.72 -19.12
C GLY A 36 7.39 -8.40 -18.52
N ILE A 37 7.66 -7.37 -19.33
CA ILE A 37 8.22 -6.09 -18.83
C ILE A 37 7.20 -5.30 -18.00
N LEU A 38 5.96 -5.16 -18.49
CA LEU A 38 4.90 -4.47 -17.75
C LEU A 38 4.53 -5.21 -16.47
N TYR A 39 4.55 -6.54 -16.50
CA TYR A 39 4.36 -7.37 -15.31
C TYR A 39 5.46 -7.12 -14.27
N LEU A 40 6.72 -7.04 -14.69
CA LEU A 40 7.85 -6.82 -13.79
C LEU A 40 7.75 -5.45 -13.10
N ILE A 41 7.41 -4.40 -13.84
CA ILE A 41 7.19 -3.06 -13.28
C ILE A 41 6.04 -3.09 -12.26
N GLY A 42 4.92 -3.74 -12.61
CA GLY A 42 3.79 -3.91 -11.69
C GLY A 42 4.14 -4.68 -10.43
N LEU A 43 4.93 -5.76 -10.56
CA LEU A 43 5.39 -6.56 -9.44
C LEU A 43 6.29 -5.76 -8.51
N LEU A 44 7.24 -4.99 -9.06
CA LEU A 44 8.11 -4.12 -8.26
C LEU A 44 7.28 -3.06 -7.52
N PHE A 45 6.31 -2.45 -8.19
CA PHE A 45 5.43 -1.46 -7.57
C PHE A 45 4.56 -2.06 -6.47
N TRP A 46 4.05 -3.28 -6.68
CA TRP A 46 3.31 -4.03 -5.67
C TRP A 46 4.17 -4.37 -4.45
N LEU A 47 5.40 -4.83 -4.66
CA LEU A 47 6.34 -5.14 -3.57
C LEU A 47 6.72 -3.87 -2.78
N LEU A 48 6.97 -2.75 -3.46
CA LEU A 48 7.18 -1.46 -2.81
C LEU A 48 5.97 -1.05 -1.97
N LEU A 49 4.76 -1.21 -2.52
CA LEU A 49 3.52 -0.93 -1.80
C LEU A 49 3.38 -1.82 -0.57
N LEU A 50 3.74 -3.10 -0.62
CA LEU A 50 3.71 -3.97 0.55
C LEU A 50 4.74 -3.58 1.60
N LEU A 51 5.98 -3.26 1.20
CA LEU A 51 7.07 -2.89 2.10
C LEU A 51 6.87 -1.54 2.79
N ILE A 52 6.16 -0.60 2.15
CA ILE A 52 5.92 0.72 2.74
C ILE A 52 5.04 0.65 4.00
N HIS A 53 4.14 -0.34 4.09
CA HIS A 53 3.24 -0.49 5.24
C HIS A 53 4.00 -0.80 6.56
N PRO A 54 4.80 -1.88 6.68
CA PRO A 54 5.54 -2.16 7.90
C PRO A 54 6.57 -1.06 8.21
N LEU A 55 7.16 -0.43 7.19
CA LEU A 55 8.05 0.72 7.38
C LEU A 55 7.32 1.89 8.04
N ILE A 56 6.15 2.27 7.53
CA ILE A 56 5.36 3.38 8.08
C ILE A 56 4.87 3.04 9.50
N VAL A 57 4.44 1.80 9.75
CA VAL A 57 4.07 1.37 11.11
C VAL A 57 5.28 1.51 12.05
N TYR A 58 6.46 1.06 11.64
CA TYR A 58 7.69 1.24 12.43
C TYR A 58 7.98 2.72 12.71
N LEU A 59 7.92 3.58 11.69
CA LEU A 59 8.17 5.02 11.83
C LEU A 59 7.12 5.75 12.68
N LEU A 60 5.88 5.25 12.71
CA LEU A 60 4.80 5.75 13.55
C LEU A 60 5.07 5.46 15.03
N TRP A 61 5.52 4.24 15.32
CA TRP A 61 5.79 3.79 16.69
C TRP A 61 7.17 4.18 17.20
N SER A 62 8.13 4.49 16.31
CA SER A 62 9.42 5.10 16.69
C SER A 62 9.31 6.57 17.08
N GLY A 63 8.13 7.18 16.93
CA GLY A 63 7.87 8.58 17.25
C GLY A 63 8.20 9.55 16.12
N LEU A 64 8.85 9.10 15.03
CA LEU A 64 9.27 9.96 13.93
C LEU A 64 8.09 10.61 13.19
N LEU A 65 6.97 9.88 13.05
CA LEU A 65 5.74 10.39 12.42
C LEU A 65 4.72 10.94 13.44
N ASN A 66 5.10 11.03 14.71
CA ASN A 66 4.21 11.37 15.83
C ASN A 66 4.48 12.79 16.38
N HIS A 67 4.94 13.70 15.52
CA HIS A 67 5.08 15.12 15.85
C HIS A 67 3.70 15.80 15.92
N LYS A 68 3.49 16.62 16.96
CA LYS A 68 2.20 17.25 17.30
C LYS A 68 1.60 18.10 16.17
N ASP A 69 2.42 18.57 15.25
CA ASP A 69 2.03 19.50 14.18
C ASP A 69 1.71 18.78 12.84
N ILE A 70 2.08 17.51 12.69
CA ILE A 70 1.93 16.74 11.43
C ILE A 70 1.00 15.56 11.69
N VAL A 71 -0.30 15.86 11.77
CA VAL A 71 -1.32 14.83 12.00
C VAL A 71 -1.72 14.22 10.66
N PHE A 72 -1.22 13.02 10.39
CA PHE A 72 -1.61 12.14 9.26
C PHE A 72 -1.30 12.59 7.82
N SER A 73 -0.68 13.75 7.58
CA SER A 73 -0.27 14.16 6.22
C SER A 73 0.64 13.12 5.53
N TRP A 74 1.42 12.36 6.30
CA TRP A 74 2.28 11.29 5.81
C TRP A 74 1.50 10.08 5.25
N LEU A 75 0.21 9.92 5.56
CA LEU A 75 -0.66 8.90 4.96
C LEU A 75 -1.04 9.21 3.50
N PHE A 76 -0.83 10.45 3.04
CA PHE A 76 -1.17 10.83 1.67
C PHE A 76 -0.36 10.04 0.63
N LEU A 77 0.94 9.85 0.87
CA LEU A 77 1.81 9.11 -0.05
C LEU A 77 1.41 7.64 -0.24
N PRO A 78 1.25 6.81 0.82
CA PRO A 78 0.81 5.43 0.65
C PRO A 78 -0.61 5.34 0.07
N LEU A 79 -1.50 6.29 0.38
CA LEU A 79 -2.83 6.36 -0.22
C LEU A 79 -2.76 6.61 -1.74
N LEU A 80 -1.92 7.56 -2.18
CA LEU A 80 -1.74 7.85 -3.60
C LEU A 80 -1.18 6.64 -4.35
N MET A 81 -0.19 5.95 -3.77
CA MET A 81 0.37 4.73 -4.35
C MET A 81 -0.67 3.62 -4.46
N GLN A 82 -1.52 3.42 -3.45
CA GLN A 82 -2.67 2.50 -3.47
C GLN A 82 -3.61 2.82 -4.64
N ILE A 83 -4.03 4.08 -4.79
CA ILE A 83 -4.95 4.50 -5.85
C ILE A 83 -4.33 4.25 -7.25
N ILE A 84 -3.08 4.65 -7.46
CA ILE A 84 -2.38 4.43 -8.74
C ILE A 84 -2.26 2.93 -9.03
N PHE A 85 -1.92 2.13 -8.04
CA PHE A 85 -1.81 0.69 -8.22
C PHE A 85 -3.17 0.06 -8.59
N PHE A 86 -4.23 0.37 -7.84
CA PHE A 86 -5.55 -0.23 -8.06
C PHE A 86 -6.27 0.30 -9.30
N THR A 87 -5.99 1.52 -9.76
CA THR A 87 -6.51 2.00 -11.06
C THR A 87 -5.93 1.20 -12.23
N VAL A 88 -4.66 0.80 -12.16
CA VAL A 88 -3.99 0.03 -13.22
C VAL A 88 -4.32 -1.46 -13.12
N PHE A 89 -4.21 -2.04 -11.92
CA PHE A 89 -4.31 -3.49 -11.72
C PHE A 89 -5.67 -3.97 -11.20
N GLY A 90 -6.50 -3.07 -10.67
CA GLY A 90 -7.81 -3.40 -10.06
C GLY A 90 -8.78 -4.07 -11.02
N ARG A 91 -8.74 -3.72 -12.31
CA ARG A 91 -9.56 -4.36 -13.35
C ARG A 91 -9.24 -5.85 -13.55
N ASN A 92 -8.07 -6.30 -13.11
CA ASN A 92 -7.64 -7.69 -13.26
C ASN A 92 -7.89 -8.53 -12.00
N VAL A 93 -8.43 -7.95 -10.92
CA VAL A 93 -8.66 -8.67 -9.66
C VAL A 93 -9.81 -9.68 -9.79
N GLY A 94 -10.87 -9.32 -10.51
CA GLY A 94 -12.06 -10.15 -10.71
C GLY A 94 -12.11 -10.95 -12.01
N THR A 95 -11.02 -10.99 -12.79
CA THR A 95 -10.94 -11.66 -14.11
C THR A 95 -9.97 -12.81 -14.08
#